data_AF-A0A3A8K515-F1
#
_entry.id   AF-A0A3A8K515-F1
#
_cell.length_a   1.000
_cell.length_b   1.000
_cell.length_c   1.000
_cell.angle_alpha   90.00
_cell.angle_beta   90.00
_cell.angle_gamma   90.00
#
_symmetry.space_group_name_H-M   'P 1'
#
loop_
_entity.id
_entity.type
_entity.pdbx_description
1 polymer ?
#
loop_
_entity_poly.entity_id
_entity_poly.type
_entity_poly.pdbx_seq_one_letter_code
_entity_poly.pdbx_strand_id
1 'polypeptide(L)'
;MPLDLAAFQKTQVYQRRATVAEVLEDLHALDPRSQRAPESLSTHASRQTDGMGRLGKGLLLAAGVCIGVLLLVPLDQKGGVFALLLFFGSFMGLGGVLALIASWVGGRPPMEVSSSLLEERFVDPYEQQRRLLLATLLQRFQLDLLDDTPVDVTLDLSSSLDPSKRVHLGSYGTGIREEDFANPWLSLQGRLADGTRLHLSVVDVARMFQRTKDLPRKVKTRSKRRGVSLIQVALRVKPERHPGLAALEKRARDAVRLPHGATLKRVRVAEDRVELRVLLDEDWVAQAPDPSQVLPDKARKADAPKPDASRTATMMLLSLCQVLNHSSSQAQPGNVRSTS
;
A
#
# COMPACT_ATOMS: atom_id res chain seq x y z
N MET A 1 -17.13 7.57 21.71
CA MET A 1 -15.91 7.36 22.51
C MET A 1 -14.73 7.85 21.69
N PRO A 2 -13.75 8.54 22.30
CA PRO A 2 -12.56 9.00 21.60
C PRO A 2 -11.74 7.82 21.05
N LEU A 3 -10.98 8.07 19.98
CA LEU A 3 -10.09 7.10 19.35
C LEU A 3 -9.00 6.66 20.34
N ASP A 4 -8.92 5.36 20.64
CA ASP A 4 -7.82 4.78 21.41
C ASP A 4 -6.66 4.43 20.48
N LEU A 5 -5.70 5.35 20.38
CA LEU A 5 -4.51 5.19 19.55
C LEU A 5 -3.63 4.00 19.98
N ALA A 6 -3.58 3.66 21.26
CA ALA A 6 -2.75 2.57 21.76
C ALA A 6 -3.35 1.22 21.36
N ALA A 7 -4.68 1.07 21.46
CA ALA A 7 -5.38 -0.10 20.95
C ALA A 7 -5.21 -0.23 19.42
N PHE A 8 -5.34 0.88 18.69
CA PHE A 8 -5.16 0.90 17.24
C PHE A 8 -3.74 0.50 16.82
N GLN A 9 -2.69 1.00 17.48
CA GLN A 9 -1.31 0.64 17.16
C GLN A 9 -1.05 -0.86 17.30
N LYS A 10 -1.74 -1.53 18.23
CA LYS A 10 -1.61 -2.97 18.45
C LYS A 10 -2.36 -3.81 17.41
N THR A 11 -3.55 -3.39 17.00
CA THR A 11 -4.43 -4.18 16.12
C THR A 11 -4.34 -3.77 14.65
N GLN A 12 -3.93 -2.54 14.37
CA GLN A 12 -4.05 -1.85 13.09
C GLN A 12 -5.49 -1.82 12.52
N VAL A 13 -6.49 -2.07 13.37
CA VAL A 13 -7.91 -2.07 12.99
C VAL A 13 -8.60 -0.87 13.63
N TYR A 14 -9.14 0.00 12.79
CA TYR A 14 -10.01 1.09 13.18
C TYR A 14 -11.47 0.66 12.98
N GLN A 15 -12.26 0.69 14.05
CA GLN A 15 -13.69 0.41 14.01
C GLN A 15 -14.44 1.48 14.79
N ARG A 16 -15.38 2.15 14.13
CA ARG A 16 -16.09 3.31 14.71
C ARG A 16 -17.50 3.40 14.16
N ARG A 17 -18.44 3.73 15.06
CA ARG A 17 -19.78 4.23 14.72
C ARG A 17 -19.85 5.70 15.10
N ALA A 18 -19.80 6.59 14.13
CA ALA A 18 -19.68 8.04 14.37
C ALA A 18 -20.19 8.85 13.17
N THR A 19 -20.28 10.17 13.32
CA THR A 19 -20.59 11.06 12.19
C THR A 19 -19.45 11.06 11.17
N VAL A 20 -19.74 11.49 9.93
CA VAL A 20 -18.72 11.59 8.87
C VAL A 20 -17.56 12.52 9.29
N ALA A 21 -17.88 13.64 9.93
CA ALA A 21 -16.89 14.60 10.41
C ALA A 21 -15.94 13.99 11.45
N GLU A 22 -16.47 13.28 12.45
CA GLU A 22 -15.67 12.58 13.45
C GLU A 22 -14.77 11.50 12.82
N VAL A 23 -15.28 10.72 11.88
CA VAL A 23 -14.47 9.70 11.20
C VAL A 23 -13.34 10.34 10.39
N LEU A 24 -13.60 11.46 9.71
CA LEU A 24 -12.55 12.18 8.96
C LEU A 24 -11.47 12.75 9.89
N GLU A 25 -11.86 13.27 11.05
CA GLU A 25 -10.93 13.75 12.08
C GLU A 25 -10.06 12.60 12.63
N ASP A 26 -10.67 11.47 12.98
CA ASP A 26 -9.95 10.27 13.41
C ASP A 26 -8.95 9.80 12.33
N LEU A 27 -9.37 9.74 11.06
CA LEU A 27 -8.47 9.36 9.96
C LEU A 27 -7.29 10.31 9.78
N HIS A 28 -7.49 11.61 10.04
CA HIS A 28 -6.42 12.59 10.03
C HIS A 28 -5.45 12.38 11.20
N ALA A 29 -5.95 12.05 12.40
CA ALA A 29 -5.13 11.72 13.57
C ALA A 29 -4.32 10.42 13.38
N LEU A 30 -4.84 9.48 12.58
CA LEU A 30 -4.16 8.25 12.19
C LEU A 30 -3.08 8.43 11.12
N ASP A 31 -2.95 9.62 10.49
CA ASP A 31 -1.86 9.88 9.56
C ASP A 31 -0.54 10.08 10.34
N PRO A 32 0.50 9.25 10.12
CA PRO A 32 1.80 9.42 10.75
C PRO A 32 2.43 10.80 10.48
N ARG A 33 2.02 11.48 9.41
CA ARG A 33 2.49 12.84 9.08
C ARG A 33 1.87 13.89 9.99
N SER A 34 0.63 13.72 10.43
CA SER A 34 -0.05 14.64 11.35
C SER A 34 0.60 14.68 12.73
N GLN A 35 1.27 13.59 13.12
CA GLN A 35 2.03 13.50 14.38
C GLN A 35 3.42 14.12 14.28
N ARG A 36 3.94 14.33 13.07
CA ARG A 36 5.12 15.19 12.89
C ARG A 36 4.61 16.62 12.94
N ALA A 37 4.80 17.27 14.08
CA ALA A 37 4.67 18.72 14.20
C ALA A 37 5.37 19.41 13.00
N PRO A 38 4.95 20.62 12.61
CA PRO A 38 5.69 21.40 11.62
C PRO A 38 7.03 21.80 12.24
N GLU A 39 7.99 20.87 12.26
CA GLU A 39 9.40 21.23 12.33
C GLU A 39 9.64 22.08 11.11
N SER A 40 9.87 23.36 11.41
CA SER A 40 10.33 24.43 10.53
C SER A 40 11.02 23.89 9.29
N LEU A 41 10.75 24.54 8.16
CA LEU A 41 11.58 24.58 6.95
C LEU A 41 13.09 24.64 7.30
N SER A 42 13.67 23.51 7.67
CA SER A 42 15.09 23.36 7.86
C SER A 42 15.59 22.85 6.54
N THR A 43 16.19 23.77 5.81
CA THR A 43 17.06 23.57 4.66
C THR A 43 18.09 22.49 4.97
N HIS A 44 17.73 21.22 4.84
CA HIS A 44 18.69 20.13 4.85
C HIS A 44 19.13 19.82 3.43
N ALA A 45 20.08 20.65 3.00
CA ALA A 45 21.08 20.26 2.03
C ALA A 45 21.62 18.86 2.37
N SER A 46 21.72 18.04 1.33
CA SER A 46 22.31 16.72 1.32
C SER A 46 23.62 16.66 2.12
N ARG A 47 23.57 16.08 3.33
CA ARG A 47 24.77 15.55 3.99
C ARG A 47 24.78 14.05 3.81
N GLN A 48 25.06 13.69 2.56
CA GLN A 48 25.35 12.34 2.14
C GLN A 48 26.53 11.81 2.97
N THR A 49 26.31 10.61 3.49
CA THR A 49 27.22 9.76 4.25
C THR A 49 28.61 9.71 3.63
N ASP A 50 29.55 10.43 4.23
CA ASP A 50 30.98 10.40 3.89
C ASP A 50 31.83 10.05 5.13
N GLY A 51 31.28 9.17 5.99
CA GLY A 51 31.90 8.74 7.24
C GLY A 51 32.94 7.62 7.08
N MET A 52 32.85 6.81 6.01
CA MET A 52 33.73 5.64 5.85
C MET A 52 34.99 5.92 5.04
N GLY A 53 35.04 7.03 4.29
CA GLY A 53 36.21 7.42 3.49
C GLY A 53 37.32 8.14 4.26
N ARG A 54 37.06 8.62 5.49
CA ARG A 54 38.03 9.41 6.27
C ARG A 54 39.03 8.56 7.06
N LEU A 55 38.62 7.38 7.55
CA LEU A 55 39.54 6.48 8.26
C LEU A 55 40.56 5.82 7.32
N GLY A 56 40.18 5.49 6.07
CA GLY A 56 41.10 4.91 5.09
C GLY A 56 42.15 5.87 4.55
N LYS A 57 41.82 7.16 4.37
CA LYS A 57 42.75 8.17 3.84
C LYS A 57 43.80 8.60 4.87
N GLY A 58 43.46 8.62 6.16
CA GLY A 58 44.41 8.91 7.23
C GLY A 58 45.53 7.86 7.34
N LEU A 59 45.19 6.58 7.17
CA LEU A 59 46.15 5.49 7.26
C LEU A 59 47.12 5.48 6.05
N LEU A 60 46.63 5.80 4.85
CA LEU A 60 47.47 5.89 3.65
C LEU A 60 48.45 7.07 3.69
N LEU A 61 48.03 8.21 4.25
CA LEU A 61 48.92 9.35 4.47
C LEU A 61 50.00 9.03 5.51
N ALA A 62 49.65 8.35 6.61
CA ALA A 62 50.62 7.94 7.62
C ALA A 62 51.66 6.95 7.06
N ALA A 63 51.24 6.00 6.22
CA ALA A 63 52.14 5.06 5.57
C ALA A 63 53.09 5.74 4.57
N GLY A 64 52.59 6.70 3.79
CA GLY A 64 53.40 7.48 2.84
C GLY A 64 54.47 8.33 3.53
N VAL A 65 54.15 8.94 4.67
CA VAL A 65 55.12 9.74 5.46
C VAL A 65 56.22 8.85 6.04
N CYS A 66 55.90 7.67 6.55
CA CYS A 66 56.91 6.72 7.05
C CYS A 66 57.87 6.26 5.94
N ILE A 67 57.37 6.01 4.73
CA ILE A 67 58.20 5.62 3.58
C ILE A 67 59.10 6.78 3.13
N GLY A 68 58.58 8.02 3.10
CA GLY A 68 59.36 9.20 2.76
C GLY A 68 60.51 9.47 3.74
N VAL A 69 60.26 9.31 5.05
CA VAL A 69 61.31 9.45 6.08
C VAL A 69 62.38 8.36 5.95
N LEU A 70 61.99 7.12 5.63
CA LEU A 70 62.93 6.01 5.39
C LEU A 70 63.83 6.23 4.16
N LEU A 71 63.36 6.95 3.14
CA LEU A 71 64.13 7.27 1.93
C LEU A 71 65.11 8.44 2.11
N LEU A 72 64.90 9.28 3.13
CA LEU A 72 65.73 10.47 3.40
C LEU A 72 66.86 10.21 4.41
N VAL A 73 66.90 9.05 5.06
CA VAL A 73 67.99 8.70 5.99
C VAL A 73 69.20 8.20 5.19
N PRO A 74 70.37 8.86 5.27
CA PRO A 74 71.57 8.45 4.57
C PRO A 74 72.05 7.09 5.09
N LEU A 75 72.30 6.17 4.16
CA LEU A 75 72.56 4.74 4.38
C LEU A 75 73.90 4.42 5.07
N ASP A 76 74.61 5.43 5.56
CA ASP A 76 76.01 5.32 6.01
C ASP A 76 76.17 5.30 7.55
N GLN A 77 75.06 5.27 8.31
CA GLN A 77 75.09 5.19 9.78
C GLN A 77 74.34 3.96 10.33
N LYS A 78 75.15 2.95 10.70
CA LYS A 78 74.91 1.90 11.73
C LYS A 78 73.63 1.07 11.58
N GLY A 79 73.80 -0.14 11.03
CA GLY A 79 72.79 -1.13 10.69
C GLY A 79 71.96 -1.76 11.82
N GLY A 80 71.95 -1.20 13.03
CA GLY A 80 71.05 -1.65 14.10
C GLY A 80 69.66 -1.02 14.02
N VAL A 81 69.59 0.29 13.78
CA VAL A 81 68.32 1.04 13.77
C VAL A 81 67.53 0.79 12.48
N PHE A 82 68.25 0.63 11.36
CA PHE A 82 67.65 0.34 10.06
C PHE A 82 67.00 -1.06 10.02
N ALA A 83 67.62 -2.05 10.65
CA ALA A 83 67.06 -3.39 10.79
C ALA A 83 65.78 -3.39 11.67
N LEU A 84 65.77 -2.60 12.74
CA LEU A 84 64.61 -2.48 13.63
C LEU A 84 63.43 -1.76 12.94
N LEU A 85 63.71 -0.73 12.13
CA LEU A 85 62.69 -0.03 11.33
C LEU A 85 62.12 -0.92 10.20
N LEU A 86 62.95 -1.71 9.53
CA LEU A 86 62.48 -2.70 8.55
C LEU A 86 61.62 -3.80 9.20
N PHE A 87 61.97 -4.22 10.42
CA PHE A 87 61.21 -5.21 11.19
C PHE A 87 59.84 -4.65 11.62
N PHE A 88 59.75 -3.42 12.12
CA PHE A 88 58.46 -2.81 12.45
C PHE A 88 57.62 -2.50 11.21
N GLY A 89 58.25 -2.09 10.10
CA GLY A 89 57.58 -1.87 8.82
C GLY A 89 56.97 -3.14 8.22
N SER A 90 57.66 -4.29 8.34
CA SER A 90 57.14 -5.56 7.83
C SER A 90 55.97 -6.09 8.66
N PHE A 91 55.98 -5.91 9.99
CA PHE A 91 54.85 -6.28 10.85
C PHE A 91 53.61 -5.41 10.63
N MET A 92 53.79 -4.10 10.41
CA MET A 92 52.69 -3.19 10.03
C MET A 92 52.14 -3.53 8.64
N GLY A 93 53.01 -3.84 7.67
CA GLY A 93 52.60 -4.20 6.31
C GLY A 93 51.87 -5.54 6.24
N LEU A 94 52.39 -6.57 6.91
CA LEU A 94 51.79 -7.91 6.90
C LEU A 94 50.49 -7.95 7.72
N GLY A 95 50.44 -7.24 8.85
CA GLY A 95 49.23 -7.07 9.66
C GLY A 95 48.13 -6.29 8.92
N GLY A 96 48.51 -5.25 8.17
CA GLY A 96 47.58 -4.49 7.32
C GLY A 96 47.02 -5.31 6.16
N VAL A 97 47.84 -6.14 5.53
CA VAL A 97 47.41 -7.06 4.45
C VAL A 97 46.52 -8.17 4.99
N LEU A 98 46.85 -8.76 6.14
CA LEU A 98 45.99 -9.76 6.81
C LEU A 98 44.66 -9.14 7.29
N ALA A 99 44.65 -7.90 7.79
CA ALA A 99 43.42 -7.18 8.14
C ALA A 99 42.57 -6.85 6.89
N LEU A 100 43.20 -6.51 5.77
CA LEU A 100 42.50 -6.32 4.48
C LEU A 100 41.91 -7.63 3.96
N ILE A 101 42.64 -8.74 4.03
CA ILE A 101 42.16 -10.07 3.63
C ILE A 101 41.05 -10.54 4.58
N ALA A 102 41.19 -10.34 5.88
CA ALA A 102 40.14 -10.63 6.87
C ALA A 102 38.89 -9.76 6.67
N SER A 103 39.04 -8.51 6.24
CA SER A 103 37.92 -7.65 5.86
C SER A 103 37.25 -8.10 4.56
N TRP A 104 37.98 -8.72 3.63
CA TRP A 104 37.44 -9.26 2.37
C TRP A 104 36.81 -10.65 2.53
N VAL A 105 37.31 -11.47 3.45
CA VAL A 105 36.90 -12.88 3.65
C VAL A 105 35.95 -13.05 4.84
N GLY A 106 36.10 -12.25 5.90
CA GLY A 106 35.31 -12.34 7.15
C GLY A 106 34.16 -11.33 7.27
N GLY A 107 34.05 -10.37 6.35
CA GLY A 107 33.05 -9.30 6.38
C GLY A 107 31.70 -9.62 5.72
N ARG A 108 31.43 -10.88 5.36
CA ARG A 108 30.07 -11.32 5.04
C ARG A 108 29.53 -12.10 6.22
N PRO A 109 28.74 -11.48 7.13
CA PRO A 109 27.88 -12.28 7.98
C PRO A 109 27.08 -13.23 7.08
N PRO A 110 26.76 -14.46 7.52
CA PRO A 110 25.71 -15.20 6.87
C PRO A 110 24.50 -14.27 6.84
N MET A 111 24.19 -13.75 5.65
CA MET A 111 22.88 -13.17 5.40
C MET A 111 21.92 -14.31 5.70
N GLU A 112 21.42 -14.39 6.92
CA GLU A 112 20.00 -14.58 7.12
C GLU A 112 19.38 -13.55 6.17
N VAL A 113 19.00 -14.05 5.00
CA VAL A 113 18.16 -13.32 4.06
C VAL A 113 16.82 -13.25 4.77
N SER A 114 16.73 -12.34 5.74
CA SER A 114 15.47 -11.95 6.35
C SER A 114 14.60 -11.51 5.18
N SER A 115 13.48 -12.21 5.04
CA SER A 115 12.40 -11.90 4.10
C SER A 115 11.89 -10.46 4.22
N SER A 116 12.27 -9.73 5.28
CA SER A 116 11.94 -8.34 5.56
C SER A 116 12.44 -7.32 4.53
N LEU A 117 13.59 -7.55 3.87
CA LEU A 117 14.11 -6.59 2.88
C LEU A 117 13.31 -6.56 1.55
N LEU A 118 12.48 -7.58 1.31
CA LEU A 118 11.52 -7.59 0.20
C LEU A 118 10.15 -7.03 0.63
N GLU A 119 9.90 -6.96 1.93
CA GLU A 119 8.68 -6.44 2.54
C GLU A 119 8.71 -4.90 2.58
N GLU A 120 9.85 -4.29 2.93
CA GLU A 120 10.00 -2.83 3.02
C GLU A 120 9.74 -2.06 1.72
N ARG A 121 9.93 -2.67 0.54
CA ARG A 121 9.71 -1.95 -0.73
C ARG A 121 8.23 -1.80 -1.11
N PHE A 122 7.31 -2.44 -0.38
CA PHE A 122 5.88 -2.53 -0.74
C PHE A 122 4.91 -2.35 0.42
N VAL A 123 5.36 -2.31 1.69
CA VAL A 123 4.49 -2.20 2.87
C VAL A 123 4.00 -0.76 3.10
N ASP A 124 4.87 0.24 2.93
CA ASP A 124 4.58 1.64 3.32
C ASP A 124 3.54 2.41 2.46
N PRO A 125 3.33 2.17 1.16
CA PRO A 125 2.34 2.93 0.39
C PRO A 125 0.89 2.58 0.75
N TYR A 126 0.66 1.37 1.22
CA TYR A 126 -0.64 0.73 1.08
C TYR A 126 -1.60 1.10 2.23
N GLU A 127 -1.10 1.27 3.46
CA GLU A 127 -1.90 1.81 4.58
C GLU A 127 -2.40 3.23 4.28
N GLN A 128 -1.53 4.06 3.69
CA GLN A 128 -1.89 5.42 3.30
C GLN A 128 -2.97 5.42 2.22
N GLN A 129 -2.85 4.57 1.19
CA GLN A 129 -3.89 4.46 0.16
C GLN A 129 -5.23 3.99 0.73
N ARG A 130 -5.23 3.02 1.67
CA ARG A 130 -6.47 2.58 2.35
C ARG A 130 -7.15 3.71 3.12
N ARG A 131 -6.37 4.47 3.93
CA ARG A 131 -6.89 5.63 4.68
C ARG A 131 -7.43 6.72 3.74
N LEU A 132 -6.65 7.08 2.72
CA LEU A 132 -7.04 8.10 1.74
C LEU A 132 -8.28 7.68 0.95
N LEU A 133 -8.43 6.40 0.61
CA LEU A 133 -9.61 5.93 -0.09
C LEU A 133 -10.85 6.16 0.78
N LEU A 134 -10.84 5.71 2.04
CA LEU A 134 -11.96 5.92 2.94
C LEU A 134 -12.28 7.40 3.13
N ALA A 135 -11.28 8.25 3.38
CA ALA A 135 -11.47 9.68 3.53
C ALA A 135 -12.12 10.30 2.27
N THR A 136 -11.62 9.93 1.09
CA THR A 136 -12.16 10.42 -0.19
C THR A 136 -13.59 9.94 -0.43
N LEU A 137 -13.91 8.69 -0.09
CA LEU A 137 -15.27 8.16 -0.22
C LEU A 137 -16.24 8.86 0.72
N LEU A 138 -15.85 9.08 1.97
CA LEU A 138 -16.67 9.81 2.94
C LEU A 138 -16.93 11.25 2.48
N GLN A 139 -15.92 11.95 2.00
CA GLN A 139 -16.08 13.30 1.43
C GLN A 139 -17.04 13.33 0.23
N ARG A 140 -16.95 12.34 -0.67
CA ARG A 140 -17.83 12.27 -1.84
C ARG A 140 -19.26 11.90 -1.48
N PHE A 141 -19.45 10.98 -0.54
CA PHE A 141 -20.77 10.51 -0.13
C PHE A 141 -21.43 11.45 0.89
N GLN A 142 -20.69 12.38 1.48
CA GLN A 142 -21.23 13.34 2.45
C GLN A 142 -22.45 14.08 1.93
N LEU A 143 -22.51 14.37 0.62
CA LEU A 143 -23.65 15.06 0.00
C LEU A 143 -24.92 14.20 -0.07
N ASP A 144 -24.77 12.87 -0.14
CA ASP A 144 -25.90 11.93 -0.26
C ASP A 144 -26.24 11.25 1.07
N LEU A 145 -25.32 11.25 2.03
CA LEU A 145 -25.52 10.72 3.38
C LEU A 145 -26.40 11.69 4.16
N LEU A 146 -27.28 11.12 5.01
CA LEU A 146 -28.14 11.93 5.86
C LEU A 146 -27.29 12.65 6.93
N ASP A 147 -27.38 13.98 6.98
CA ASP A 147 -26.69 14.81 7.96
C ASP A 147 -26.90 14.27 9.39
N ASP A 148 -25.82 14.33 10.19
CA ASP A 148 -25.76 13.85 11.58
C ASP A 148 -26.10 12.36 11.81
N THR A 149 -26.27 11.56 10.76
CA THR A 149 -26.49 10.11 10.91
C THR A 149 -25.15 9.39 11.10
N PRO A 150 -25.01 8.54 12.13
CA PRO A 150 -23.78 7.80 12.33
C PRO A 150 -23.56 6.79 11.19
N VAL A 151 -22.33 6.77 10.69
CA VAL A 151 -21.82 5.73 9.79
C VAL A 151 -21.06 4.69 10.60
N ASP A 152 -21.23 3.43 10.23
CA ASP A 152 -20.46 2.31 10.77
C ASP A 152 -19.28 2.04 9.84
N VAL A 153 -18.07 2.20 10.36
CA VAL A 153 -16.83 2.06 9.59
C VAL A 153 -15.92 1.03 10.26
N THR A 154 -15.42 0.11 9.45
CA THR A 154 -14.32 -0.78 9.78
C THR A 154 -13.23 -0.62 8.73
N LEU A 155 -12.02 -0.29 9.18
CA LEU A 155 -10.82 -0.12 8.37
C LEU A 155 -9.68 -0.92 8.99
N ASP A 156 -9.21 -1.93 8.29
CA ASP A 156 -8.05 -2.74 8.67
C ASP A 156 -6.84 -2.30 7.84
N LEU A 157 -5.79 -1.82 8.50
CA LEU A 157 -4.55 -1.39 7.86
C LEU A 157 -3.48 -2.49 7.83
N SER A 158 -3.72 -3.64 8.45
CA SER A 158 -2.73 -4.73 8.43
C SER A 158 -2.52 -5.32 7.03
N SER A 159 -1.34 -5.93 6.87
CA SER A 159 -0.88 -6.48 5.59
C SER A 159 -1.91 -7.42 4.97
N SER A 160 -2.08 -7.34 3.64
CA SER A 160 -2.91 -8.27 2.90
C SER A 160 -2.37 -9.70 2.90
N LEU A 161 -1.10 -9.89 3.26
CA LEU A 161 -0.42 -11.19 3.35
C LEU A 161 -0.25 -11.67 4.79
N ASP A 162 -0.98 -11.08 5.74
CA ASP A 162 -0.98 -11.55 7.11
C ASP A 162 -1.39 -13.04 7.16
N PRO A 163 -0.61 -13.92 7.81
CA PRO A 163 -0.92 -15.34 7.93
C PRO A 163 -2.33 -15.63 8.49
N SER A 164 -2.86 -14.75 9.34
CA SER A 164 -4.22 -14.86 9.89
C SER A 164 -5.32 -14.73 8.83
N LYS A 165 -5.01 -14.16 7.65
CA LYS A 165 -5.92 -13.92 6.52
C LYS A 165 -5.77 -14.93 5.40
N ARG A 166 -4.95 -15.96 5.62
CA ARG A 166 -4.73 -17.04 4.64
C ARG A 166 -5.98 -17.91 4.54
N VAL A 167 -6.54 -17.99 3.34
CA VAL A 167 -7.72 -18.81 3.03
C VAL A 167 -7.31 -20.21 2.60
N HIS A 168 -6.19 -20.33 1.89
CA HIS A 168 -5.72 -21.61 1.38
C HIS A 168 -4.20 -21.70 1.40
N LEU A 169 -3.70 -22.91 1.70
CA LEU A 169 -2.30 -23.29 1.59
C LEU A 169 -2.20 -24.55 0.73
N GLY A 170 -1.65 -24.39 -0.47
CA GLY A 170 -1.38 -25.44 -1.42
C GLY A 170 0.11 -25.73 -1.57
N SER A 171 0.45 -26.96 -1.94
CA SER A 171 1.81 -27.36 -2.31
C SER A 171 1.76 -28.15 -3.62
N TYR A 172 2.58 -27.77 -4.59
CA TYR A 172 2.60 -28.39 -5.92
C TYR A 172 3.97 -29.01 -6.20
N GLY A 173 4.12 -30.32 -5.94
CA GLY A 173 5.38 -31.02 -6.10
C GLY A 173 6.48 -30.51 -5.14
N THR A 174 7.73 -30.91 -5.42
CA THR A 174 8.85 -30.62 -4.52
C THR A 174 9.24 -29.15 -4.58
N GLY A 175 9.06 -28.44 -3.46
CA GLY A 175 9.54 -27.08 -3.28
C GLY A 175 8.67 -25.97 -3.87
N ILE A 176 7.43 -26.21 -4.26
CA ILE A 176 6.50 -25.12 -4.68
C ILE A 176 5.35 -25.01 -3.69
N ARG A 177 5.15 -23.81 -3.16
CA ARG A 177 4.04 -23.45 -2.27
C ARG A 177 3.18 -22.37 -2.90
N GLU A 178 1.87 -22.50 -2.74
CA GLU A 178 0.88 -21.52 -3.16
C GLU A 178 0.04 -21.13 -1.94
N GLU A 179 -0.10 -19.84 -1.69
CA GLU A 179 -0.87 -19.31 -0.57
C GLU A 179 -1.89 -18.31 -1.11
N ASP A 180 -3.17 -18.55 -0.83
CA ASP A 180 -4.23 -17.59 -1.14
C ASP A 180 -4.66 -16.87 0.13
N PHE A 181 -4.84 -15.56 0.01
CA PHE A 181 -5.24 -14.65 1.07
C PHE A 181 -6.48 -13.88 0.65
N ALA A 182 -7.39 -13.66 1.60
CA ALA A 182 -8.52 -12.76 1.43
C ALA A 182 -8.55 -11.80 2.63
N ASN A 183 -8.38 -10.52 2.35
CA ASN A 183 -8.31 -9.48 3.35
C ASN A 183 -9.49 -8.51 3.20
N PRO A 184 -10.59 -8.70 3.95
CA PRO A 184 -11.68 -7.73 4.03
C PRO A 184 -11.24 -6.54 4.87
N TRP A 185 -10.75 -5.50 4.20
CA TRP A 185 -10.08 -4.40 4.89
C TRP A 185 -10.93 -3.14 5.03
N LEU A 186 -12.01 -3.01 4.26
CA LEU A 186 -12.95 -1.89 4.39
C LEU A 186 -14.38 -2.39 4.46
N SER A 187 -15.12 -1.90 5.45
CA SER A 187 -16.58 -1.91 5.47
C SER A 187 -17.07 -0.53 5.88
N LEU A 188 -17.96 0.04 5.09
CA LEU A 188 -18.62 1.31 5.34
C LEU A 188 -20.12 1.09 5.20
N GLN A 189 -20.86 1.34 6.27
CA GLN A 189 -22.31 1.28 6.29
C GLN A 189 -22.86 2.64 6.68
N GLY A 190 -23.89 3.08 5.95
CA GLY A 190 -24.51 4.37 6.17
C GLY A 190 -25.96 4.38 5.69
N ARG A 191 -26.60 5.53 5.89
CA ARG A 191 -27.95 5.78 5.38
C ARG A 191 -27.92 7.01 4.51
N LEU A 192 -28.46 6.88 3.31
CA LEU A 192 -28.65 7.98 2.38
C LEU A 192 -29.86 8.83 2.80
N ALA A 193 -29.95 10.05 2.28
CA ALA A 193 -31.03 11.00 2.62
C ALA A 193 -32.44 10.46 2.34
N ASP A 194 -32.59 9.57 1.35
CA ASP A 194 -33.86 8.91 1.02
C ASP A 194 -34.24 7.77 1.99
N GLY A 195 -33.35 7.40 2.92
CA GLY A 195 -33.50 6.29 3.85
C GLY A 195 -32.97 4.95 3.35
N THR A 196 -32.37 4.91 2.16
CA THR A 196 -31.69 3.74 1.60
C THR A 196 -30.45 3.41 2.43
N ARG A 197 -30.24 2.13 2.74
CA ARG A 197 -29.03 1.70 3.45
C ARG A 197 -27.92 1.44 2.45
N LEU A 198 -26.83 2.18 2.59
CA LEU A 198 -25.60 1.99 1.83
C LEU A 198 -24.70 0.99 2.57
N HIS A 199 -24.18 0.01 1.84
CA HIS A 199 -23.10 -0.85 2.30
C HIS A 199 -22.01 -0.92 1.23
N LEU A 200 -20.84 -0.39 1.55
CA LEU A 200 -19.63 -0.49 0.75
C LEU A 200 -18.63 -1.40 1.46
N SER A 201 -18.01 -2.31 0.72
CA SER A 201 -16.94 -3.14 1.25
C SER A 201 -15.83 -3.35 0.25
N VAL A 202 -14.58 -3.42 0.72
CA VAL A 202 -13.42 -3.72 -0.12
C VAL A 202 -12.66 -4.90 0.45
N VAL A 203 -12.36 -5.86 -0.42
CA VAL A 203 -11.65 -7.09 -0.08
C VAL A 203 -10.48 -7.24 -1.04
N ASP A 204 -9.26 -7.31 -0.51
CA ASP A 204 -8.11 -7.69 -1.33
C ASP A 204 -8.01 -9.21 -1.38
N VAL A 205 -7.84 -9.74 -2.58
CA VAL A 205 -7.54 -11.16 -2.79
C VAL A 205 -6.15 -11.24 -3.36
N ALA A 206 -5.24 -11.88 -2.65
CA ALA A 206 -3.85 -12.03 -3.04
C ALA A 206 -3.45 -13.49 -3.11
N ARG A 207 -2.63 -13.81 -4.10
CA ARG A 207 -2.04 -15.13 -4.30
C ARG A 207 -0.53 -15.00 -4.31
N MET A 208 0.12 -15.77 -3.46
CA MET A 208 1.56 -15.84 -3.31
C MET A 208 2.06 -17.20 -3.76
N PHE A 209 2.88 -17.21 -4.82
CA PHE A 209 3.59 -18.39 -5.28
C PHE A 209 5.02 -18.33 -4.77
N GLN A 210 5.48 -19.38 -4.11
CA GLN A 210 6.87 -19.52 -3.67
C GLN A 210 7.47 -20.79 -4.25
N ARG A 211 8.64 -20.66 -4.86
CA ARG A 211 9.44 -21.77 -5.37
C ARG A 211 10.79 -21.80 -4.68
N THR A 212 11.02 -22.85 -3.93
CA THR A 212 12.28 -23.19 -3.27
C THR A 212 13.01 -24.24 -4.11
N LYS A 213 14.28 -23.96 -4.40
CA LYS A 213 15.19 -24.90 -5.06
C LYS A 213 16.38 -25.15 -4.14
N ASP A 214 16.52 -26.40 -3.71
CA ASP A 214 17.68 -26.85 -2.95
C ASP A 214 18.82 -27.17 -3.92
N LEU A 215 19.96 -26.52 -3.72
CA LEU A 215 21.22 -26.81 -4.40
C LEU A 215 22.23 -27.33 -3.36
N PRO A 216 23.25 -28.12 -3.75
CA PRO A 216 24.16 -28.80 -2.82
C PRO A 216 24.88 -27.91 -1.78
N ARG A 217 24.93 -26.59 -2.00
CA ARG A 217 25.53 -25.61 -1.08
C ARG A 217 24.65 -24.38 -0.81
N LYS A 218 23.42 -24.34 -1.36
CA LYS A 218 22.59 -23.14 -1.33
C LYS A 218 21.11 -23.45 -1.54
N VAL A 219 20.25 -22.88 -0.72
CA VAL A 219 18.80 -22.84 -0.97
C VAL A 219 18.47 -21.55 -1.73
N LYS A 220 17.69 -21.64 -2.81
CA LYS A 220 17.22 -20.49 -3.57
C LYS A 220 15.70 -20.44 -3.58
N THR A 221 15.15 -19.39 -3.00
CA THR A 221 13.71 -19.12 -3.01
C THR A 221 13.38 -18.02 -4.02
N ARG A 222 12.30 -18.21 -4.78
CA ARG A 222 11.69 -17.20 -5.64
C ARG A 222 10.23 -17.08 -5.29
N SER A 223 9.76 -15.86 -5.05
CA SER A 223 8.35 -15.57 -4.84
C SER A 223 7.76 -14.78 -6.00
N LYS A 224 6.47 -14.97 -6.26
CA LYS A 224 5.67 -14.17 -7.18
C LYS A 224 4.32 -13.92 -6.52
N ARG A 225 3.92 -12.65 -6.45
CA ARG A 225 2.62 -12.21 -5.96
C ARG A 225 1.72 -11.81 -7.12
N ARG A 226 0.43 -12.08 -6.98
CA ARG A 226 -0.65 -11.49 -7.79
C ARG A 226 -1.80 -11.13 -6.86
N GLY A 227 -2.20 -9.87 -6.85
CA GLY A 227 -3.39 -9.44 -6.11
C GLY A 227 -4.40 -8.74 -7.01
N VAL A 228 -5.63 -8.66 -6.49
CA VAL A 228 -6.73 -7.85 -7.02
C VAL A 228 -7.54 -7.31 -5.84
N SER A 229 -8.17 -6.16 -6.02
CA SER A 229 -9.08 -5.58 -5.03
C SER A 229 -10.52 -5.66 -5.53
N LEU A 230 -11.38 -6.28 -4.74
CA LEU A 230 -12.80 -6.42 -4.99
C LEU A 230 -13.54 -5.33 -4.23
N ILE A 231 -14.11 -4.37 -4.96
CA ILE A 231 -15.00 -3.35 -4.41
C ILE A 231 -16.43 -3.84 -4.60
N GLN A 232 -17.22 -3.78 -3.54
CA GLN A 232 -18.65 -4.05 -3.57
C GLN A 232 -19.40 -2.84 -3.02
N VAL A 233 -20.44 -2.42 -3.74
CA VAL A 233 -21.40 -1.42 -3.29
C VAL A 233 -22.78 -2.07 -3.35
N ALA A 234 -23.53 -1.98 -2.26
CA ALA A 234 -24.87 -2.48 -2.15
C ALA A 234 -25.79 -1.42 -1.56
N LEU A 235 -26.97 -1.28 -2.15
CA LEU A 235 -28.05 -0.43 -1.67
C LEU A 235 -29.21 -1.32 -1.26
N ARG A 236 -29.69 -1.16 -0.03
CA ARG A 236 -30.90 -1.82 0.46
C ARG A 236 -32.03 -0.82 0.57
N VAL A 237 -33.11 -1.11 -0.11
CA VAL A 237 -34.28 -0.23 -0.26
C VAL A 237 -35.53 -0.88 0.30
N LYS A 238 -36.54 -0.05 0.52
CA LYS A 238 -37.89 -0.52 0.84
C LYS A 238 -38.59 -0.96 -0.47
N PRO A 239 -39.07 -2.22 -0.58
CA PRO A 239 -39.64 -2.73 -1.82
C PRO A 239 -40.89 -1.95 -2.26
N GLU A 240 -41.62 -1.36 -1.31
CA GLU A 240 -42.83 -0.57 -1.61
C GLU A 240 -42.54 0.68 -2.45
N ARG A 241 -41.31 1.20 -2.38
CA ARG A 241 -40.88 2.39 -3.15
C ARG A 241 -40.36 2.06 -4.54
N HIS A 242 -39.96 0.81 -4.76
CA HIS A 242 -39.30 0.35 -5.99
C HIS A 242 -39.96 -0.96 -6.49
N PRO A 243 -41.25 -0.91 -6.88
CA PRO A 243 -41.91 -2.08 -7.44
C PRO A 243 -41.23 -2.52 -8.74
N GLY A 244 -41.14 -3.84 -8.93
CA GLY A 244 -40.54 -4.42 -10.13
C GLY A 244 -39.01 -4.30 -10.21
N LEU A 245 -38.32 -3.89 -9.14
CA LEU A 245 -36.87 -3.72 -9.12
C LEU A 245 -36.12 -4.97 -9.61
N ALA A 246 -36.53 -6.17 -9.17
CA ALA A 246 -35.90 -7.44 -9.58
C ALA A 246 -35.92 -7.67 -11.10
N ALA A 247 -36.95 -7.18 -11.80
CA ALA A 247 -37.06 -7.33 -13.27
C ALA A 247 -36.03 -6.45 -14.03
N LEU A 248 -35.40 -5.50 -13.35
CA LEU A 248 -34.41 -4.59 -13.94
C LEU A 248 -33.00 -5.17 -13.97
N GLU A 249 -32.72 -6.38 -13.46
CA GLU A 249 -31.35 -6.91 -13.36
C GLU A 249 -30.59 -6.86 -14.69
N LYS A 250 -31.22 -7.32 -15.78
CA LYS A 250 -30.58 -7.35 -17.10
C LYS A 250 -30.24 -5.93 -17.59
N ARG A 251 -31.19 -5.00 -17.46
CA ARG A 251 -31.00 -3.59 -17.84
C ARG A 251 -29.96 -2.90 -16.96
N ALA A 252 -29.97 -3.19 -15.66
CA ALA A 252 -28.99 -2.67 -14.71
C ALA A 252 -27.58 -3.08 -15.12
N ARG A 253 -27.38 -4.34 -15.53
CA ARG A 253 -26.08 -4.81 -16.03
C ARG A 253 -25.61 -4.04 -17.26
N ASP A 254 -26.49 -3.79 -18.21
CA ASP A 254 -26.14 -3.07 -19.44
C ASP A 254 -25.94 -1.56 -19.22
N ALA A 255 -26.54 -1.00 -18.16
CA ALA A 255 -26.46 0.42 -17.82
C ALA A 255 -25.22 0.79 -16.99
N VAL A 256 -24.58 -0.18 -16.31
CA VAL A 256 -23.40 0.08 -15.47
C VAL A 256 -22.26 0.67 -16.30
N ARG A 257 -21.80 1.85 -15.88
CA ARG A 257 -20.62 2.52 -16.43
C ARG A 257 -19.49 2.47 -15.41
N LEU A 258 -18.35 1.91 -15.81
CA LEU A 258 -17.14 1.83 -14.97
C LEU A 258 -15.99 2.59 -15.62
N PRO A 259 -15.07 3.17 -14.84
CA PRO A 259 -13.86 3.79 -15.37
C PRO A 259 -12.91 2.76 -15.99
N HIS A 260 -11.94 3.23 -16.77
CA HIS A 260 -10.89 2.38 -17.31
C HIS A 260 -10.09 1.70 -16.18
N GLY A 261 -9.67 0.45 -16.40
CA GLY A 261 -8.99 -0.36 -15.38
C GLY A 261 -9.94 -1.05 -14.38
N ALA A 262 -11.24 -0.76 -14.41
CA ALA A 262 -12.23 -1.42 -13.57
C ALA A 262 -13.04 -2.47 -14.35
N THR A 263 -13.10 -3.70 -13.82
CA THR A 263 -13.81 -4.81 -14.45
C THR A 263 -15.07 -5.19 -13.67
N LEU A 264 -16.23 -5.14 -14.30
CA LEU A 264 -17.48 -5.63 -13.71
C LEU A 264 -17.40 -7.13 -13.44
N LYS A 265 -17.60 -7.54 -12.18
CA LYS A 265 -17.67 -8.96 -11.79
C LYS A 265 -19.10 -9.44 -11.58
N ARG A 266 -19.93 -8.60 -10.97
CA ARG A 266 -21.29 -9.00 -10.62
C ARG A 266 -22.23 -7.80 -10.52
N VAL A 267 -23.45 -8.01 -11.00
CA VAL A 267 -24.62 -7.20 -10.70
C VAL A 267 -25.64 -8.16 -10.12
N ARG A 268 -26.29 -7.77 -9.03
CA ARG A 268 -27.47 -8.46 -8.49
C ARG A 268 -28.55 -7.44 -8.22
N VAL A 269 -29.76 -7.75 -8.64
CA VAL A 269 -30.92 -6.91 -8.35
C VAL A 269 -32.00 -7.83 -7.81
N ALA A 270 -32.49 -7.52 -6.62
CA ALA A 270 -33.63 -8.18 -6.00
C ALA A 270 -34.66 -7.12 -5.60
N GLU A 271 -35.79 -7.55 -5.04
CA GLU A 271 -36.88 -6.64 -4.66
C GLU A 271 -36.47 -5.60 -3.62
N ASP A 272 -35.60 -5.96 -2.67
CA ASP A 272 -35.18 -5.10 -1.57
C ASP A 272 -33.73 -4.61 -1.66
N ARG A 273 -32.98 -5.00 -2.71
CA ARG A 273 -31.55 -4.68 -2.80
C ARG A 273 -30.99 -4.63 -4.22
N VAL A 274 -29.99 -3.79 -4.41
CA VAL A 274 -29.18 -3.71 -5.62
C VAL A 274 -27.71 -3.78 -5.23
N GLU A 275 -26.94 -4.69 -5.81
CA GLU A 275 -25.53 -4.92 -5.48
C GLU A 275 -24.68 -4.90 -6.76
N LEU A 276 -23.56 -4.20 -6.69
CA LEU A 276 -22.55 -4.13 -7.73
C LEU A 276 -21.20 -4.56 -7.16
N ARG A 277 -20.52 -5.48 -7.84
CA ARG A 277 -19.16 -5.92 -7.49
C ARG A 277 -18.22 -5.74 -8.67
N VAL A 278 -17.09 -5.08 -8.42
CA VAL A 278 -16.09 -4.69 -9.41
C VAL A 278 -14.71 -5.16 -8.94
N LEU A 279 -13.88 -5.55 -9.90
CA LEU A 279 -12.48 -5.90 -9.69
C LEU A 279 -11.59 -4.77 -10.18
N LEU A 280 -10.63 -4.39 -9.34
CA LEU A 280 -9.49 -3.53 -9.65
C LEU A 280 -8.19 -4.32 -9.54
N ASP A 281 -7.20 -3.94 -10.35
CA ASP A 281 -5.83 -4.44 -10.21
C ASP A 281 -5.19 -3.89 -8.93
N GLU A 282 -4.23 -4.63 -8.37
CA GLU A 282 -3.59 -4.36 -7.06
C GLU A 282 -2.83 -3.04 -6.97
N ASP A 283 -2.50 -2.42 -8.10
CA ASP A 283 -1.79 -1.15 -8.19
C ASP A 283 -2.69 0.09 -8.23
N TRP A 284 -3.96 -0.07 -7.83
CA TRP A 284 -4.90 1.04 -7.70
C TRP A 284 -4.40 2.14 -6.77
N VAL A 285 -4.89 3.35 -7.02
CA VAL A 285 -4.66 4.53 -6.18
C VAL A 285 -6.00 5.03 -5.64
N ALA A 286 -6.01 5.57 -4.43
CA ALA A 286 -7.21 6.14 -3.82
C ALA A 286 -7.84 7.19 -4.74
N GLN A 287 -7.02 8.08 -5.29
CA GLN A 287 -7.39 9.09 -6.27
C GLN A 287 -6.29 9.21 -7.31
N ALA A 288 -6.64 9.09 -8.59
CA ALA A 288 -5.69 9.34 -9.67
C ALA A 288 -5.52 10.85 -9.88
N PRO A 289 -4.29 11.33 -10.18
CA PRO A 289 -4.09 12.71 -10.58
C PRO A 289 -4.92 13.03 -11.82
N ASP A 290 -5.52 14.22 -11.85
CA ASP A 290 -6.27 14.68 -13.01
C ASP A 290 -5.33 14.75 -14.24
N PRO A 291 -5.66 14.07 -15.36
CA PRO A 291 -4.85 14.13 -16.58
C PRO A 291 -4.65 15.56 -17.08
N SER A 292 -5.56 16.49 -16.78
CA SER A 292 -5.42 17.91 -17.13
C SER A 292 -4.30 18.64 -16.36
N GLN A 293 -3.81 18.06 -15.26
CA GLN A 293 -2.72 18.62 -14.45
C GLN A 293 -1.34 18.04 -14.79
N VAL A 294 -1.28 17.04 -15.68
CA VAL A 294 -0.01 16.43 -16.10
C VAL A 294 0.59 17.26 -17.24
N LEU A 295 1.60 18.07 -16.92
CA LEU A 295 2.38 18.84 -17.89
C LEU A 295 2.93 17.92 -19.01
N PRO A 296 2.86 18.34 -20.28
CA PRO A 296 3.15 17.49 -21.45
C PRO A 296 4.57 16.90 -21.47
N ASP A 297 5.55 17.55 -20.85
CA ASP A 297 6.94 17.07 -20.83
C ASP A 297 7.20 15.89 -19.89
N LYS A 298 6.33 15.64 -18.90
CA LYS A 298 6.45 14.47 -17.99
C LYS A 298 5.68 13.23 -18.47
N ALA A 299 4.86 13.38 -19.50
CA ALA A 299 4.02 12.29 -20.04
C ALA A 299 4.81 11.20 -20.77
N ARG A 300 6.07 11.47 -21.20
CA ARG A 300 6.88 10.52 -22.00
C ARG A 300 7.44 9.30 -21.24
N LYS A 301 7.29 9.23 -19.92
CA LYS A 301 7.71 8.09 -19.09
C LYS A 301 6.68 7.68 -18.04
N ALA A 302 5.44 8.18 -18.13
CA ALA A 302 4.40 7.78 -17.18
C ALA A 302 3.98 6.33 -17.49
N ASP A 303 4.13 5.45 -16.51
CA ASP A 303 3.51 4.13 -16.51
C ASP A 303 2.01 4.26 -16.84
N ALA A 304 1.39 3.18 -17.33
CA ALA A 304 -0.05 3.17 -17.62
C ALA A 304 -0.85 3.75 -16.43
N PRO A 305 -1.90 4.57 -16.70
CA PRO A 305 -2.63 5.24 -15.63
C PRO A 305 -3.23 4.22 -14.67
N LYS A 306 -2.81 4.32 -13.40
CA LYS A 306 -3.28 3.44 -12.32
C LYS A 306 -4.78 3.59 -12.11
N PRO A 307 -5.51 2.50 -11.81
CA PRO A 307 -6.95 2.58 -11.60
C PRO A 307 -7.30 3.42 -10.36
N ASP A 308 -8.28 4.32 -10.50
CA ASP A 308 -8.78 5.17 -9.42
C ASP A 308 -9.90 4.45 -8.65
N ALA A 309 -9.62 4.04 -7.43
CA ALA A 309 -10.57 3.31 -6.60
C ALA A 309 -11.73 4.18 -6.12
N SER A 310 -11.49 5.45 -5.75
CA SER A 310 -12.54 6.36 -5.30
C SER A 310 -13.54 6.63 -6.43
N ARG A 311 -13.04 6.89 -7.64
CA ARG A 311 -13.86 7.12 -8.84
C ARG A 311 -14.65 5.88 -9.20
N THR A 312 -14.03 4.70 -9.11
CA THR A 312 -14.72 3.43 -9.35
C THR A 312 -15.90 3.26 -8.39
N ALA A 313 -15.69 3.39 -7.08
CA ALA A 313 -16.76 3.26 -6.09
C ALA A 313 -17.85 4.33 -6.23
N THR A 314 -17.47 5.57 -6.59
CA THR A 314 -18.44 6.65 -6.85
C THR A 314 -19.32 6.33 -8.06
N MET A 315 -18.71 5.90 -9.18
CA MET A 315 -19.46 5.52 -10.39
C MET A 315 -20.33 4.28 -10.15
N MET A 316 -19.86 3.35 -9.31
CA MET A 316 -20.66 2.22 -8.86
C MET A 316 -21.92 2.70 -8.13
N LEU A 317 -21.78 3.57 -7.13
CA LEU A 317 -22.92 4.14 -6.39
C LEU A 317 -23.91 4.86 -7.32
N LEU A 318 -23.41 5.75 -8.18
CA LEU A 318 -24.23 6.49 -9.14
C LEU A 318 -24.99 5.56 -10.08
N SER A 319 -24.34 4.49 -10.56
CA SER A 319 -25.00 3.48 -11.41
C SER A 319 -26.14 2.78 -10.67
N LEU A 320 -25.99 2.48 -9.38
CA LEU A 320 -27.06 1.88 -8.59
C LEU A 320 -28.21 2.87 -8.33
N CYS A 321 -27.91 4.13 -8.02
CA CYS A 321 -28.94 5.16 -7.85
C CYS A 321 -29.74 5.39 -9.14
N GLN A 322 -29.10 5.32 -10.32
CA GLN A 322 -29.80 5.39 -11.60
C GLN A 322 -30.80 4.24 -11.78
N VAL A 323 -30.44 3.01 -11.40
CA VAL A 323 -31.34 1.85 -11.45
C VAL A 323 -32.53 2.04 -10.51
N LEU A 324 -32.28 2.54 -9.29
CA LEU A 324 -33.35 2.84 -8.32
C LEU A 324 -34.31 3.92 -8.81
N ASN A 325 -33.79 5.02 -9.35
CA ASN A 325 -34.57 6.13 -9.89
C ASN A 325 -35.44 5.69 -11.08
N HIS A 326 -34.94 4.80 -11.93
CA HIS A 326 -35.70 4.23 -13.03
C HIS A 326 -36.82 3.30 -12.52
N SER A 327 -36.61 2.54 -11.45
CA SER A 327 -37.67 1.72 -10.85
C SER A 327 -38.77 2.58 -10.22
N SER A 328 -38.40 3.64 -9.48
CA SER A 328 -39.37 4.51 -8.82
C SER A 328 -40.23 5.31 -9.81
N SER A 329 -39.68 5.71 -10.97
CA SER A 329 -40.44 6.42 -11.99
C SER A 329 -41.45 5.53 -12.71
N GLN A 330 -41.17 4.24 -12.85
CA GLN A 330 -42.12 3.25 -13.38
C GLN A 330 -43.27 2.93 -12.42
N ALA A 331 -43.14 3.27 -11.13
CA ALA A 331 -44.18 3.11 -10.12
C ALA A 331 -45.23 4.23 -10.12
N GLN A 332 -44.98 5.33 -10.84
CA GLN A 332 -45.91 6.47 -10.99
C GLN A 332 -46.69 6.54 -12.32
N PRO A 333 -47.18 5.44 -12.95
CA PRO A 333 -47.97 5.55 -14.16
C PRO A 333 -49.44 5.78 -13.76
N GLY A 334 -49.81 7.01 -13.40
CA GLY A 334 -51.23 7.27 -13.10
C GLY A 334 -51.56 8.54 -12.32
N ASN A 335 -51.01 9.70 -12.66
CA ASN A 335 -51.63 10.96 -12.27
C ASN A 335 -51.55 12.05 -13.36
N VAL A 336 -51.59 11.62 -14.63
CA VAL A 336 -51.70 12.54 -15.78
C VAL A 336 -53.06 12.31 -16.45
N ARG A 337 -54.02 13.15 -16.02
CA ARG A 337 -55.17 13.66 -16.79
C ARG A 337 -56.12 12.65 -17.43
N SER A 338 -57.15 12.26 -16.66
CA SER A 338 -58.51 12.15 -17.19
C SER A 338 -59.26 13.45 -16.88
N THR A 339 -59.06 14.46 -17.72
CA THR A 339 -59.99 15.60 -17.85
C THR A 339 -60.03 15.96 -19.33
N SER A 340 -61.01 15.39 -20.04
CA SER A 340 -61.78 15.99 -21.15
C SER A 340 -62.80 14.97 -21.60
#